data_AF-A0AAV0B6Z0-F1
#
_entry.id   AF-A0AAV0B6Z0-F1
#
_cell.length_a   1.000
_cell.length_b   1.000
_cell.length_c   1.000
_cell.angle_alpha   90.00
_cell.angle_beta   90.00
_cell.angle_gamma   90.00
#
_symmetry.space_group_name_H-M   'P 1'
#
loop_
_entity.id
_entity.type
_entity.pdbx_description
1 polymer ?
#
loop_
_entity_poly.entity_id
_entity_poly.type
_entity_poly.pdbx_seq_one_letter_code
_entity_poly.pdbx_strand_id
1 'polypeptide(L)'
;ITEKISKMPSHLQVFISNSLELNQRKITKDMITEIIKYFHSQWKPPPRKTKAILISCFEDLVKPLIVNYQTSSAPQNIAEAKPIITDQPQIDLSSLNSNDTRFTTDHIILILQAHVPQIKLCKQMNKKLAIFYYKKYIQPRPKKGYPKNFTTRPKKVPYPYHSILSLDEMRYHLQHLVLEIFIPSGVKKPAIKAIYEKFILDINPTFQIEEKLDYF
;
A
#
# COMPACT_ATOMS: atom_id res chain seq x y z
N ILE A 1 -8.67 -12.88 8.65
CA ILE A 1 -8.12 -11.87 9.60
C ILE A 1 -9.20 -10.85 9.97
N THR A 2 -9.90 -10.28 8.99
CA THR A 2 -11.14 -9.50 9.13
C THR A 2 -12.12 -10.07 10.19
N GLU A 3 -12.47 -11.36 10.11
CA GLU A 3 -13.37 -11.99 11.11
C GLU A 3 -12.77 -12.08 12.52
N LYS A 4 -11.45 -12.33 12.65
CA LYS A 4 -10.75 -12.37 13.94
C LYS A 4 -10.70 -10.98 14.57
N ILE A 5 -10.57 -9.94 13.77
CA ILE A 5 -10.56 -8.55 14.26
C ILE A 5 -11.96 -8.14 14.73
N SER A 6 -13.01 -8.52 13.99
CA SER A 6 -14.41 -8.29 14.38
C SER A 6 -14.80 -9.01 15.68
N LYS A 7 -14.25 -10.21 15.93
CA LYS A 7 -14.52 -11.01 17.14
C LYS A 7 -13.51 -10.81 18.26
N MET A 8 -12.71 -9.75 18.21
CA MET A 8 -11.65 -9.53 19.17
C MET A 8 -12.19 -9.01 20.52
N PRO A 9 -11.75 -9.59 21.66
CA PRO A 9 -12.17 -9.14 22.99
C PRO A 9 -11.92 -7.64 23.22
N SER A 10 -12.84 -6.99 23.93
CA SER A 10 -12.86 -5.53 24.13
C SER A 10 -11.56 -4.99 24.75
N HIS A 11 -10.95 -5.72 25.69
CA HIS A 11 -9.69 -5.32 26.33
C HIS A 11 -8.48 -5.41 25.40
N LEU A 12 -8.57 -6.17 24.31
CA LEU A 12 -7.54 -6.31 23.28
C LEU A 12 -7.72 -5.33 22.11
N GLN A 13 -8.88 -4.67 21.99
CA GLN A 13 -9.15 -3.65 20.96
C GLN A 13 -8.24 -2.43 21.06
N VAL A 14 -7.69 -2.19 22.25
CA VAL A 14 -6.66 -1.18 22.49
C VAL A 14 -5.47 -1.36 21.54
N PHE A 15 -5.12 -2.60 21.17
CA PHE A 15 -3.99 -2.87 20.27
C PHE A 15 -4.19 -2.41 18.82
N ILE A 16 -5.44 -2.13 18.40
CA ILE A 16 -5.78 -1.65 17.05
C ILE A 16 -5.79 -0.12 16.99
N SER A 17 -5.69 0.58 18.12
CA SER A 17 -5.68 2.05 18.13
C SER A 17 -4.38 2.62 17.52
N ASN A 18 -4.50 3.64 16.66
CA ASN A 18 -3.35 4.25 15.96
C ASN A 18 -2.35 4.96 16.90
N SER A 19 -2.75 5.30 18.12
CA SER A 19 -1.93 5.98 19.12
C SER A 19 -1.36 5.05 20.20
N LEU A 20 -1.29 3.74 19.93
CA LEU A 20 -0.88 2.76 20.92
C LEU A 20 0.63 2.86 21.24
N GLU A 21 0.92 3.34 22.44
CA GLU A 21 2.27 3.24 23.02
C GLU A 21 2.38 1.97 23.87
N LEU A 22 3.02 0.93 23.33
CA LEU A 22 3.19 -0.39 23.98
C LEU A 22 3.93 -0.34 25.33
N ASN A 23 4.67 0.73 25.60
CA ASN A 23 5.42 0.93 26.85
C ASN A 23 4.58 1.49 28.01
N GLN A 24 3.32 1.89 27.78
CA GLN A 24 2.47 2.43 28.83
C GLN A 24 2.20 1.44 29.96
N ARG A 25 2.04 1.95 31.20
CA ARG A 25 1.76 1.14 32.40
C ARG A 25 0.46 0.34 32.29
N LYS A 26 -0.51 0.80 31.49
CA LYS A 26 -1.80 0.14 31.26
C LYS A 26 -1.68 -1.16 30.45
N ILE A 27 -0.63 -1.32 29.66
CA ILE A 27 -0.39 -2.52 28.83
C ILE A 27 0.49 -3.48 29.62
N THR A 28 -0.10 -4.59 30.08
CA THR A 28 0.60 -5.61 30.85
C THR A 28 1.25 -6.66 29.93
N LYS A 29 2.24 -7.40 30.46
CA LYS A 29 2.90 -8.49 29.72
C LYS A 29 1.91 -9.57 29.28
N ASP A 30 0.89 -9.82 30.11
CA ASP A 30 -0.10 -10.85 29.84
C ASP A 30 -1.05 -10.42 28.72
N MET A 31 -1.43 -9.15 28.64
CA MET A 31 -2.19 -8.61 27.49
C MET A 31 -1.43 -8.76 26.17
N ILE A 32 -0.12 -8.47 26.17
CA ILE A 32 0.72 -8.64 24.96
C ILE A 32 0.85 -10.13 24.59
N THR A 33 0.94 -11.01 25.59
CA THR A 33 1.00 -12.46 25.36
C THR A 33 -0.33 -12.98 24.79
N GLU A 34 -1.45 -12.46 25.30
CA GLU A 34 -2.80 -12.84 24.91
C GLU A 34 -3.11 -12.43 23.47
N ILE A 35 -2.77 -11.20 23.08
CA ILE A 35 -2.96 -10.74 21.69
C ILE A 35 -2.09 -11.55 20.72
N ILE A 36 -0.84 -11.89 21.08
CA ILE A 36 0.01 -12.74 20.23
C ILE A 36 -0.61 -14.13 20.06
N LYS A 37 -1.10 -14.75 21.14
CA LYS A 37 -1.79 -16.05 21.07
C LYS A 37 -3.12 -16.01 20.32
N TYR A 38 -3.84 -14.89 20.40
CA TYR A 38 -5.10 -14.70 19.68
C TYR A 38 -4.90 -14.78 18.16
N PHE A 39 -3.85 -14.13 17.65
CA PHE A 39 -3.50 -14.19 16.23
C PHE A 39 -2.74 -15.47 15.87
N HIS A 40 -1.86 -15.94 16.75
CA HIS A 40 -1.00 -17.11 16.57
C HIS A 40 -1.19 -18.12 17.70
N SER A 41 -2.21 -18.97 17.60
CA SER A 41 -2.59 -19.92 18.66
C SER A 41 -1.49 -20.93 19.02
N GLN A 42 -0.61 -21.24 18.06
CA GLN A 42 0.54 -22.15 18.24
C GLN A 42 1.78 -21.45 18.81
N TRP A 43 1.76 -20.13 19.00
CA TRP A 43 2.90 -19.40 19.51
C TRP A 43 3.12 -19.68 21.01
N LYS A 44 4.37 -20.04 21.35
CA LYS A 44 4.80 -20.29 22.73
C LYS A 44 5.61 -19.10 23.23
N PRO A 45 5.30 -18.56 24.41
CA PRO A 45 6.06 -17.44 24.95
C PRO A 45 7.51 -17.84 25.26
N PRO A 46 8.48 -16.93 25.05
CA PRO A 46 9.87 -17.18 25.40
C PRO A 46 10.05 -17.50 26.89
N PRO A 47 11.02 -18.37 27.26
CA PRO A 47 11.24 -18.78 28.64
C PRO A 47 11.61 -17.63 29.58
N ARG A 48 12.18 -16.52 29.07
CA ARG A 48 12.42 -15.27 29.80
C ARG A 48 11.63 -14.12 29.18
N LYS A 49 10.36 -13.97 29.57
CA LYS A 49 9.46 -12.93 29.06
C LYS A 49 9.67 -11.56 29.72
N THR A 50 10.59 -10.75 29.18
CA THR A 50 10.63 -9.31 29.48
C THR A 50 9.58 -8.59 28.62
N LYS A 51 9.09 -7.43 29.09
CA LYS A 51 8.10 -6.65 28.32
C LYS A 51 8.67 -6.23 26.97
N ALA A 52 9.96 -5.87 26.90
CA ALA A 52 10.64 -5.52 25.65
C ALA A 52 10.67 -6.68 24.63
N ILE A 53 10.94 -7.91 25.06
CA ILE A 53 10.93 -9.09 24.17
C ILE A 53 9.51 -9.35 23.65
N LEU A 54 8.50 -9.26 24.52
CA LEU A 54 7.11 -9.44 24.12
C LEU A 54 6.63 -8.35 23.16
N ILE A 55 7.09 -7.11 23.35
CA ILE A 55 6.85 -6.01 22.42
C ILE A 55 7.47 -6.35 21.06
N SER A 56 8.75 -6.74 21.01
CA SER A 56 9.38 -7.17 19.74
C SER A 56 8.59 -8.28 19.06
N CYS A 57 8.20 -9.34 19.79
CA CYS A 57 7.39 -10.40 19.22
C CYS A 57 6.01 -9.92 18.74
N PHE A 58 5.39 -8.98 19.44
CA PHE A 58 4.15 -8.35 18.99
C PHE A 58 4.39 -7.53 17.71
N GLU A 59 5.45 -6.74 17.65
CA GLU A 59 5.81 -5.93 16.49
C GLU A 59 6.13 -6.77 15.25
N ASP A 60 6.72 -7.95 15.44
CA ASP A 60 7.07 -8.86 14.34
C ASP A 60 5.88 -9.72 13.89
N LEU A 61 5.03 -10.18 14.81
CA LEU A 61 4.02 -11.21 14.53
C LEU A 61 2.60 -10.68 14.43
N VAL A 62 2.26 -9.64 15.19
CA VAL A 62 0.86 -9.18 15.37
C VAL A 62 0.65 -7.82 14.74
N LYS A 63 1.54 -6.86 15.00
CA LYS A 63 1.49 -5.50 14.44
C LYS A 63 1.32 -5.50 12.91
N PRO A 64 1.99 -6.36 12.12
CA PRO A 64 1.80 -6.40 10.67
C PRO A 64 0.39 -6.84 10.26
N LEU A 65 -0.26 -7.67 11.09
CA LEU A 65 -1.60 -8.19 10.82
C LEU A 65 -2.71 -7.17 11.13
N ILE A 66 -2.48 -6.29 12.11
CA ILE A 66 -3.47 -5.32 12.59
C ILE A 66 -3.25 -3.90 12.03
N VAL A 67 -2.05 -3.59 11.50
CA VAL A 67 -1.68 -2.26 10.99
C VAL A 67 -2.66 -1.73 9.94
N ASN A 68 -3.19 -2.60 9.10
CA ASN A 68 -4.15 -2.22 8.05
C ASN A 68 -5.57 -1.96 8.58
N TYR A 69 -5.83 -2.25 9.85
CA TYR A 69 -7.14 -2.11 10.50
C TYR A 69 -7.17 -0.98 11.53
N GLN A 70 -6.06 -0.28 11.73
CA GLN A 70 -6.01 0.87 12.61
C GLN A 70 -6.67 2.07 11.90
N THR A 71 -7.85 2.49 12.37
CA THR A 71 -8.65 3.58 11.79
C THR A 71 -7.87 4.89 11.72
N SER A 72 -7.50 5.32 10.51
CA SER A 72 -6.78 6.57 10.26
C SER A 72 -7.70 7.79 10.28
N SER A 73 -7.62 8.61 11.34
CA SER A 73 -7.66 10.06 11.14
C SER A 73 -6.26 10.52 10.70
N ALA A 74 -6.14 10.87 9.42
CA ALA A 74 -4.95 11.38 8.69
C ALA A 74 -3.86 10.34 8.26
N PRO A 75 -3.17 10.59 7.12
CA PRO A 75 -2.67 9.52 6.24
C PRO A 75 -1.21 9.10 6.46
N GLN A 76 -1.04 7.77 6.46
CA GLN A 76 0.06 6.95 5.94
C GLN A 76 1.45 6.98 6.59
N ASN A 77 1.90 5.80 7.05
CA ASN A 77 3.11 5.11 6.56
C ASN A 77 3.00 3.60 6.89
N ILE A 78 3.21 2.72 5.90
CA ILE A 78 3.14 1.25 6.02
C ILE A 78 4.45 0.63 5.53
N ALA A 79 4.95 -0.39 6.25
CA ALA A 79 5.60 -1.62 5.75
C ALA A 79 5.61 -2.63 6.94
N GLU A 80 5.43 -3.97 6.87
CA GLU A 80 5.79 -5.00 5.88
C GLU A 80 5.02 -6.37 6.07
N ALA A 81 4.87 -7.14 4.96
CA ALA A 81 5.13 -8.61 4.74
C ALA A 81 4.37 -9.75 5.49
N LYS A 82 4.08 -10.99 4.98
CA LYS A 82 4.44 -11.92 3.85
C LYS A 82 3.52 -13.20 3.96
N PRO A 83 3.68 -14.38 3.25
CA PRO A 83 3.99 -14.75 1.83
C PRO A 83 3.02 -15.83 1.22
N ILE A 84 2.84 -15.98 -0.11
CA ILE A 84 2.40 -17.26 -0.79
C ILE A 84 2.94 -17.32 -2.25
N ILE A 85 3.40 -18.50 -2.67
CA ILE A 85 3.77 -18.88 -4.04
C ILE A 85 2.54 -19.42 -4.77
N THR A 86 2.01 -18.74 -5.81
CA THR A 86 1.46 -19.30 -7.07
C THR A 86 0.86 -18.17 -7.94
N ASP A 87 1.21 -18.13 -9.23
CA ASP A 87 0.53 -17.46 -10.36
C ASP A 87 -0.36 -16.24 -10.07
N GLN A 88 0.19 -15.19 -9.45
CA GLN A 88 -0.48 -13.89 -9.46
C GLN A 88 -0.29 -13.23 -10.83
N PRO A 89 -1.34 -12.63 -11.42
CA PRO A 89 -1.20 -11.87 -12.65
C PRO A 89 -0.13 -10.81 -12.42
N GLN A 90 0.92 -10.80 -13.25
CA GLN A 90 1.97 -9.79 -13.19
C GLN A 90 1.29 -8.43 -13.26
N ILE A 91 1.26 -7.69 -12.15
CA ILE A 91 0.72 -6.36 -12.12
C ILE A 91 1.55 -5.54 -13.10
N ASP A 92 0.89 -5.09 -14.16
CA ASP A 92 1.55 -4.36 -15.23
C ASP A 92 1.76 -2.90 -14.82
N LEU A 93 2.93 -2.62 -14.25
CA LEU A 93 3.36 -1.28 -13.83
C LEU A 93 4.08 -0.51 -14.96
N SER A 94 3.90 -0.90 -16.22
CA SER A 94 4.56 -0.24 -17.36
C SER A 94 4.11 1.21 -17.59
N SER A 95 2.97 1.62 -17.02
CA SER A 95 2.48 3.00 -17.04
C SER A 95 3.19 3.92 -16.04
N LEU A 96 4.02 3.39 -15.12
CA LEU A 96 4.84 4.22 -14.25
C LEU A 96 6.11 4.69 -14.96
N ASN A 97 6.33 6.01 -14.98
CA ASN A 97 7.56 6.57 -15.52
C ASN A 97 8.72 6.43 -14.51
N SER A 98 9.62 5.47 -14.77
CA SER A 98 10.74 5.21 -13.87
C SER A 98 11.73 6.38 -13.73
N ASN A 99 11.74 7.31 -14.69
CA ASN A 99 12.63 8.46 -14.72
C ASN A 99 12.05 9.68 -13.98
N ASP A 100 10.80 9.63 -13.54
CA ASP A 100 10.17 10.72 -12.81
C ASP A 100 10.93 11.03 -11.51
N THR A 101 11.03 12.31 -11.14
CA THR A 101 11.70 12.74 -9.91
C THR A 101 10.98 12.22 -8.67
N ARG A 102 9.66 12.08 -8.72
CA ARG A 102 8.81 11.55 -7.64
C ARG A 102 8.96 10.05 -7.43
N PHE A 103 9.39 9.33 -8.47
CA PHE A 103 9.69 7.92 -8.37
C PHE A 103 11.08 7.74 -7.76
N THR A 104 11.11 7.66 -6.42
CA THR A 104 12.35 7.56 -5.66
C THR A 104 12.94 6.15 -5.73
N THR A 105 14.21 6.04 -5.34
CA THR A 105 14.90 4.76 -5.23
C THR A 105 14.16 3.78 -4.32
N ASP A 106 13.57 4.26 -3.23
CA ASP A 106 12.83 3.44 -2.28
C ASP A 106 11.55 2.86 -2.88
N HIS A 107 10.80 3.65 -3.67
CA HIS A 107 9.65 3.13 -4.42
C HIS A 107 10.05 2.03 -5.39
N ILE A 108 11.17 2.22 -6.09
CA ILE A 108 11.70 1.23 -7.03
C ILE A 108 12.10 -0.06 -6.30
N ILE A 109 12.83 0.06 -5.19
CA ILE A 109 13.24 -1.08 -4.37
C ILE A 109 12.02 -1.82 -3.84
N LEU A 110 11.02 -1.10 -3.33
CA LEU A 110 9.78 -1.69 -2.82
C LEU A 110 9.05 -2.49 -3.91
N ILE A 111 8.91 -1.93 -5.12
CA ILE A 111 8.28 -2.64 -6.24
C ILE A 111 9.12 -3.86 -6.65
N LEU A 112 10.44 -3.73 -6.75
CA LEU A 112 11.32 -4.83 -7.11
C LEU A 112 11.29 -5.96 -6.09
N GLN A 113 11.26 -5.64 -4.79
CA GLN A 113 11.13 -6.64 -3.73
C GLN A 113 9.77 -7.33 -3.75
N ALA A 114 8.70 -6.58 -4.04
CA ALA A 114 7.34 -7.13 -4.12
C ALA A 114 7.17 -8.07 -5.32
N HIS A 115 7.71 -7.71 -6.48
CA HIS A 115 7.46 -8.43 -7.73
C HIS A 115 8.58 -9.40 -8.12
N VAL A 116 9.82 -9.16 -7.68
CA VAL A 116 10.96 -10.05 -7.93
C VAL A 116 11.81 -10.21 -6.67
N PRO A 117 11.27 -10.89 -5.64
CA PRO A 117 11.91 -11.02 -4.32
C PRO A 117 13.24 -11.81 -4.35
N GLN A 118 13.51 -12.54 -5.44
CA GLN A 118 14.72 -13.34 -5.60
C GLN A 118 15.98 -12.49 -5.89
N ILE A 119 15.81 -11.21 -6.26
CA ILE A 119 16.94 -10.33 -6.55
C ILE A 119 17.55 -9.83 -5.25
N LYS A 120 18.86 -10.06 -5.08
CA LYS A 120 19.65 -9.41 -4.04
C LYS A 120 19.87 -7.95 -4.42
N LEU A 121 19.02 -7.05 -3.91
CA LEU A 121 19.18 -5.61 -4.07
C LEU A 121 20.16 -5.05 -3.03
N CYS A 122 21.08 -4.20 -3.47
CA CYS A 122 21.97 -3.49 -2.55
C CYS A 122 21.21 -2.39 -1.78
N LYS A 123 21.38 -2.34 -0.46
CA LYS A 123 20.73 -1.31 0.40
C LYS A 123 21.17 0.12 0.08
N GLN A 124 22.35 0.31 -0.52
CA GLN A 124 22.91 1.61 -0.89
C GLN A 124 22.83 1.85 -2.41
N MET A 125 21.80 1.31 -3.07
CA MET A 125 21.65 1.43 -4.51
C MET A 125 21.39 2.88 -4.93
N ASN A 126 22.11 3.37 -5.95
CA ASN A 126 21.83 4.67 -6.55
C ASN A 126 20.63 4.57 -7.51
N LYS A 127 19.87 5.66 -7.70
CA LYS A 127 18.67 5.74 -8.54
C LYS A 127 18.88 5.21 -9.96
N LYS A 128 20.04 5.48 -10.58
CA LYS A 128 20.38 4.95 -11.92
C LYS A 128 20.36 3.42 -11.96
N LEU A 129 20.95 2.79 -10.95
CA LEU A 129 21.00 1.34 -10.85
C LEU A 129 19.61 0.75 -10.50
N ALA A 130 18.85 1.44 -9.65
CA ALA A 130 17.47 1.08 -9.34
C ALA A 130 16.59 1.07 -10.60
N ILE A 131 16.66 2.13 -11.40
CA ILE A 131 15.94 2.24 -12.68
C ILE A 131 16.36 1.13 -13.64
N PHE A 132 17.64 0.77 -13.68
CA PHE A 132 18.12 -0.35 -14.49
C PHE A 132 17.43 -1.66 -14.08
N TYR A 133 17.39 -1.97 -12.78
CA TYR A 133 16.69 -3.16 -12.28
C TYR A 133 15.18 -3.11 -12.58
N TYR A 134 14.54 -1.97 -12.37
CA TYR A 134 13.12 -1.77 -12.70
C TYR A 134 12.83 -2.05 -14.18
N LYS A 135 13.63 -1.49 -15.09
CA LYS A 135 13.50 -1.72 -16.53
C LYS A 135 13.89 -3.12 -16.96
N LYS A 136 14.67 -3.85 -16.17
CA LYS A 136 15.04 -5.23 -16.51
C LYS A 136 13.92 -6.21 -16.14
N TYR A 137 13.25 -5.96 -15.00
CA TYR A 137 12.42 -6.96 -14.36
C TYR A 137 10.92 -6.62 -14.30
N ILE A 138 10.56 -5.33 -14.27
CA ILE A 138 9.17 -4.87 -14.16
C ILE A 138 8.67 -4.31 -15.48
N GLN A 139 9.51 -3.51 -16.14
CA GLN A 139 9.19 -2.86 -17.39
C GLN A 139 10.27 -3.20 -18.42
N PRO A 140 10.33 -4.44 -18.95
CA PRO A 140 11.32 -4.82 -19.96
C PRO A 140 11.17 -3.99 -21.23
N ARG A 141 12.30 -3.68 -21.88
CA ARG A 141 12.32 -2.87 -23.09
C ARG A 141 11.59 -3.61 -24.23
N PRO A 142 10.53 -3.03 -24.83
CA PRO A 142 9.89 -3.62 -25.99
C PRO A 142 10.87 -3.69 -27.17
N LYS A 143 10.69 -4.66 -28.08
CA LYS A 143 11.52 -4.81 -29.28
C LYS A 143 11.65 -3.50 -30.10
N LYS A 144 10.62 -2.64 -30.07
CA LYS A 144 10.57 -1.36 -30.80
C LYS A 144 10.85 -0.11 -29.93
N GLY A 145 11.36 -0.28 -28.72
CA GLY A 145 11.52 0.81 -27.75
C GLY A 145 10.22 1.16 -27.03
N TYR A 146 10.29 2.06 -26.04
CA TYR A 146 9.11 2.50 -25.29
C TYR A 146 8.31 3.53 -26.12
N PRO A 147 6.97 3.44 -26.11
CA PRO A 147 6.15 4.50 -26.68
C PRO A 147 6.39 5.82 -25.94
N LYS A 148 6.12 6.94 -26.63
CA LYS A 148 6.15 8.26 -26.00
C LYS A 148 5.02 8.33 -24.95
N ASN A 149 5.19 9.17 -23.93
CA ASN A 149 4.15 9.39 -22.94
C ASN A 149 2.86 9.86 -23.61
N PHE A 150 1.71 9.39 -23.11
CA PHE A 150 0.37 9.78 -23.59
C PHE A 150 0.03 9.43 -25.05
N THR A 151 0.82 8.57 -25.71
CA THR A 151 0.55 8.15 -27.10
C THR A 151 -0.08 6.77 -27.23
N THR A 152 -0.30 6.08 -26.11
CA THR A 152 -0.87 4.72 -26.10
C THR A 152 -1.85 4.61 -24.96
N ARG A 153 -2.90 3.80 -25.15
CA ARG A 153 -3.91 3.58 -24.11
C ARG A 153 -3.23 3.22 -22.79
N PRO A 154 -3.47 4.00 -21.72
CA PRO A 154 -2.80 3.78 -20.46
C PRO A 154 -3.32 2.50 -19.81
N LYS A 155 -2.45 1.83 -19.05
CA LYS A 155 -2.82 0.66 -18.25
C LYS A 155 -3.14 1.07 -16.83
N LYS A 156 -4.16 0.47 -16.23
CA LYS A 156 -4.56 0.68 -14.84
C LYS A 156 -3.36 0.46 -13.91
N VAL A 157 -3.01 1.50 -13.15
CA VAL A 157 -2.01 1.40 -12.08
C VAL A 157 -2.76 1.09 -10.80
N PRO A 158 -2.59 -0.08 -10.18
CA PRO A 158 -3.36 -0.43 -9.01
C PRO A 158 -2.92 0.32 -7.75
N TYR A 159 -3.74 0.23 -6.72
CA TYR A 159 -3.36 0.60 -5.37
C TYR A 159 -2.14 -0.23 -4.90
N PRO A 160 -1.15 0.36 -4.20
CA PRO A 160 -1.00 1.77 -3.80
C PRO A 160 -0.21 2.63 -4.81
N TYR A 161 0.24 2.04 -5.92
CA TYR A 161 1.20 2.66 -6.84
C TYR A 161 0.63 3.83 -7.65
N HIS A 162 -0.70 3.94 -7.76
CA HIS A 162 -1.38 5.06 -8.40
C HIS A 162 -1.03 6.41 -7.76
N SER A 163 -0.65 6.43 -6.48
CA SER A 163 -0.21 7.63 -5.76
C SER A 163 1.02 8.31 -6.41
N ILE A 164 1.85 7.52 -7.08
CA ILE A 164 3.08 7.96 -7.75
C ILE A 164 2.74 8.72 -9.04
N LEU A 165 1.59 8.41 -9.67
CA LEU A 165 1.16 9.07 -10.90
C LEU A 165 1.09 10.58 -10.74
N SER A 166 1.50 11.27 -11.79
CA SER A 166 1.28 12.69 -11.98
C SER A 166 -0.20 13.01 -12.16
N LEU A 167 -0.53 14.29 -11.97
CA LEU A 167 -1.88 14.78 -12.21
C LEU A 167 -2.29 14.60 -13.68
N ASP A 168 -1.37 14.84 -14.63
CA ASP A 168 -1.64 14.65 -16.06
C ASP A 168 -1.77 13.17 -16.43
N GLU A 169 -0.96 12.29 -15.83
CA GLU A 169 -1.12 10.84 -16.01
C GLU A 169 -2.46 10.37 -15.46
N MET A 170 -2.89 10.80 -14.27
CA MET A 170 -4.20 10.42 -13.74
C MET A 170 -5.34 10.92 -14.63
N ARG A 171 -5.27 12.15 -15.15
CA ARG A 171 -6.25 12.69 -16.11
C ARG A 171 -6.26 11.87 -17.39
N TYR A 172 -5.09 11.57 -17.94
CA TYR A 172 -4.96 10.76 -19.15
C TYR A 172 -5.59 9.37 -18.97
N HIS A 173 -5.38 8.73 -17.82
CA HIS A 173 -6.03 7.45 -17.50
C HIS A 173 -7.54 7.59 -17.42
N LEU A 174 -8.05 8.59 -16.70
CA LEU A 174 -9.50 8.81 -16.57
C LEU A 174 -10.15 9.06 -17.93
N GLN A 175 -9.57 9.91 -18.76
CA GLN A 175 -10.05 10.18 -20.12
C GLN A 175 -10.09 8.94 -21.03
N HIS A 176 -9.19 7.97 -20.83
CA HIS A 176 -9.10 6.79 -21.72
C HIS A 176 -9.78 5.53 -21.16
N LEU A 177 -9.94 5.44 -19.85
CA LEU A 177 -10.52 4.29 -19.18
C LEU A 177 -11.98 4.54 -18.75
N VAL A 178 -12.36 5.81 -18.56
CA VAL A 178 -13.68 6.23 -18.10
C VAL A 178 -14.13 7.47 -18.89
N LEU A 179 -14.56 7.23 -20.13
CA LEU A 179 -14.90 8.28 -21.11
C LEU A 179 -16.04 9.21 -20.66
N GLU A 180 -16.85 8.77 -19.71
CA GLU A 180 -18.01 9.49 -19.18
C GLU A 180 -17.61 10.62 -18.20
N ILE A 181 -16.36 10.64 -17.72
CA ILE A 181 -15.91 11.62 -16.74
C ILE A 181 -15.15 12.75 -17.43
N PHE A 182 -15.74 13.94 -17.39
CA PHE A 182 -15.04 15.17 -17.73
C PHE A 182 -14.31 15.74 -16.51
N ILE A 183 -13.01 16.05 -16.66
CA ILE A 183 -12.19 16.64 -15.59
C ILE A 183 -11.76 18.05 -16.02
N PRO A 184 -12.29 19.10 -15.37
CA PRO A 184 -11.84 20.47 -15.61
C PRO A 184 -10.35 20.65 -15.31
N SER A 185 -9.69 21.56 -16.04
CA SER A 185 -8.25 21.82 -15.88
C SER A 185 -7.85 22.33 -14.48
N GLY A 186 -8.78 22.95 -13.74
CA GLY A 186 -8.56 23.48 -12.40
C GLY A 186 -8.59 22.45 -11.26
N VAL A 187 -8.98 21.20 -11.52
CA VAL A 187 -9.12 20.21 -10.44
C VAL A 187 -7.76 19.82 -9.88
N LYS A 188 -7.61 19.93 -8.55
CA LYS A 188 -6.38 19.59 -7.82
C LYS A 188 -6.15 18.08 -7.75
N LYS A 189 -4.88 17.69 -7.61
CA LYS A 189 -4.42 16.29 -7.56
C LYS A 189 -5.20 15.42 -6.55
N PRO A 190 -5.52 15.87 -5.32
CA PRO A 190 -6.26 15.03 -4.36
C PRO A 190 -7.65 14.62 -4.86
N ALA A 191 -8.38 15.54 -5.50
CA ALA A 191 -9.69 15.26 -6.06
C ALA A 191 -9.60 14.29 -7.25
N ILE A 192 -8.64 14.51 -8.16
CA ILE A 192 -8.39 13.60 -9.28
C ILE A 192 -8.00 12.21 -8.79
N LYS A 193 -7.19 12.12 -7.73
CA LYS A 193 -6.82 10.85 -7.11
C LYS A 193 -8.04 10.12 -6.56
N ALA A 194 -8.95 10.81 -5.87
CA ALA A 194 -10.18 10.21 -5.36
C ALA A 194 -11.08 9.70 -6.51
N ILE A 195 -11.18 10.45 -7.60
CA ILE A 195 -11.91 10.04 -8.81
C ILE A 195 -11.24 8.81 -9.44
N TYR A 196 -9.91 8.79 -9.54
CA TYR A 196 -9.15 7.63 -10.03
C TYR A 196 -9.40 6.39 -9.16
N GLU A 197 -9.35 6.55 -7.83
CA GLU A 197 -9.64 5.47 -6.89
C GLU A 197 -11.06 4.93 -7.05
N LYS A 198 -12.04 5.82 -7.19
CA LYS A 198 -13.45 5.45 -7.37
C LYS A 198 -13.70 4.73 -8.70
N PHE A 199 -13.28 5.32 -9.81
CA PHE A 199 -13.72 4.86 -11.14
C PHE A 199 -12.73 3.96 -11.88
N ILE A 200 -11.45 3.98 -11.51
CA ILE A 200 -10.44 3.10 -12.13
C ILE A 200 -10.09 1.96 -11.17
N LEU A 201 -9.94 2.22 -9.87
CA LEU A 201 -9.51 1.18 -8.91
C LEU A 201 -10.65 0.36 -8.34
N ASP A 202 -11.81 0.99 -8.11
CA ASP A 202 -13.06 0.44 -7.58
C ASP A 202 -12.87 -0.35 -6.28
N ILE A 203 -12.60 0.38 -5.18
CA ILE A 203 -12.28 -0.17 -3.85
C ILE A 203 -13.50 -0.27 -2.91
N ASN A 204 -14.70 0.26 -3.24
CA ASN A 204 -15.96 -0.06 -2.53
C ASN A 204 -17.20 0.57 -3.21
N PRO A 205 -18.34 -0.15 -3.35
CA PRO A 205 -19.58 0.34 -3.97
C PRO A 205 -20.44 1.26 -3.07
N THR A 206 -20.04 1.56 -1.83
CA THR A 206 -20.85 2.33 -0.88
C THR A 206 -20.30 3.74 -0.67
N PHE A 207 -20.70 4.67 -1.54
CA PHE A 207 -20.86 6.07 -1.16
C PHE A 207 -22.04 6.65 -1.94
N GLN A 208 -23.07 7.10 -1.20
CA GLN A 208 -24.12 7.97 -1.72
C GLN A 208 -23.44 9.23 -2.29
N ILE A 209 -23.69 9.49 -3.56
CA ILE A 209 -23.36 10.75 -4.20
C ILE A 209 -24.38 11.75 -3.65
N GLU A 210 -23.96 12.62 -2.74
CA GLU A 210 -24.74 13.84 -2.47
C GLU A 210 -24.41 14.83 -3.60
N GLU A 211 -25.33 14.94 -4.56
CA GLU A 211 -25.37 16.08 -5.45
C GLU A 211 -25.66 17.33 -4.62
N LYS A 212 -24.64 18.16 -4.40
CA LYS A 212 -24.89 19.56 -4.09
C LYS A 212 -25.15 20.29 -5.41
N LEU A 213 -26.43 20.37 -5.76
CA LEU A 213 -26.93 21.38 -6.66
C LEU A 213 -26.84 22.73 -5.94
N ASP A 214 -25.75 23.45 -6.17
CA ASP A 214 -25.73 24.88 -5.87
C ASP A 214 -26.56 25.58 -6.96
N TYR A 215 -27.82 25.86 -6.64
CA TYR A 215 -28.63 26.81 -7.40
C TYR A 215 -28.13 28.22 -7.05
N PHE A 216 -27.44 28.86 -8.00
CA PHE A 216 -27.30 30.32 -8.03
C PHE A 216 -28.25 30.88 -9.09
#